data_AF-A7Z0I8-F1
#
_entry.id   AF-A7Z0I8-F1
#
_cell.length_a   1.000
_cell.length_b   1.000
_cell.length_c   1.000
_cell.angle_alpha   90.00
_cell.angle_beta   90.00
_cell.angle_gamma   90.00
#
_symmetry.space_group_name_H-M   'P 1'
#
loop_
_entity.id
_entity.type
_entity.pdbx_description
1 polymer ?
#
loop_
_entity_poly.entity_id
_entity_poly.type
_entity_poly.pdbx_seq_one_letter_code
_entity_poly.pdbx_strand_id
1 'polypeptide(L)'
;MNKGHLNQVLLITDGCSNHGEDPIAMAAFAKEQGITVNVIGIMEENAIDQEAMKEVEGIAMAGGGVHQVVYASQLSQTVQMVTKKAMTQTLQGVVNQELKQILGKNVEMEELSPEKRGEVMEVVDELGETVHLQVLVLVDTSASMAPKLPTVKEALIDLSISLNSRAGQNEFAMCIFPGKSQEVELVLNWTPKLESLSALFAKLSTGGITPTGPAIREATQQFERIRSRRSMLADDERRFNEFGM
;
A
#
# COMPACT_ATOMS: atom_id res chain seq x y z
N MET A 1 -13.87 -20.59 -3.16
CA MET A 1 -12.66 -19.91 -3.65
C MET A 1 -12.01 -19.24 -2.45
N ASN A 2 -10.75 -19.56 -2.14
CA ASN A 2 -10.03 -18.81 -1.12
C ASN A 2 -9.89 -17.38 -1.65
N LYS A 3 -10.55 -16.42 -1.01
CA LYS A 3 -10.47 -15.01 -1.38
C LYS A 3 -9.01 -14.59 -1.19
N GLY A 4 -8.31 -14.31 -2.28
CA GLY A 4 -6.94 -13.80 -2.22
C GLY A 4 -6.89 -12.50 -1.42
N HIS A 5 -5.71 -12.16 -0.91
CA HIS A 5 -5.45 -10.86 -0.29
C HIS A 5 -4.72 -9.96 -1.28
N LEU A 6 -5.14 -8.71 -1.36
CA LEU A 6 -4.33 -7.67 -2.00
C LEU A 6 -3.47 -7.01 -0.92
N ASN A 7 -2.17 -6.96 -1.17
CA ASN A 7 -1.19 -6.39 -0.26
C ASN A 7 -0.66 -5.10 -0.87
N GLN A 8 -0.81 -3.99 -0.16
CA GLN A 8 -0.35 -2.68 -0.62
C GLN A 8 0.48 -1.98 0.43
N VAL A 9 1.58 -1.38 -0.02
CA VAL A 9 2.28 -0.34 0.73
C VAL A 9 1.80 1.01 0.21
N LEU A 10 1.46 1.90 1.13
CA LEU A 10 1.19 3.30 0.84
C LEU A 10 2.30 4.16 1.47
N LEU A 11 3.24 4.60 0.64
CA LEU A 11 4.33 5.50 1.04
C LEU A 11 3.88 6.95 0.92
N ILE A 12 4.01 7.72 1.99
CA ILE A 12 3.71 9.15 2.03
C ILE A 12 4.99 9.87 2.46
N THR A 13 5.54 10.70 1.57
CA THR A 13 6.81 11.43 1.79
C THR A 13 6.79 12.79 1.10
N ASP A 14 7.64 13.71 1.52
CA ASP A 14 7.82 15.04 0.94
C ASP A 14 9.24 15.29 0.39
N GLY A 15 10.10 14.29 0.37
CA GLY A 15 11.50 14.44 -0.05
C GLY A 15 12.13 13.16 -0.58
N CYS A 16 13.40 13.26 -1.00
CA CYS A 16 14.18 12.13 -1.47
C CYS A 16 14.76 11.32 -0.31
N SER A 17 14.96 10.03 -0.53
CA SER A 17 15.76 9.20 0.35
C SER A 17 17.20 9.72 0.41
N ASN A 18 17.75 9.78 1.63
CA ASN A 18 19.11 10.26 1.86
C ASN A 18 19.92 9.36 2.79
N HIS A 19 19.37 8.19 3.16
CA HIS A 19 19.97 7.25 4.09
C HIS A 19 19.52 5.81 3.83
N GLY A 20 20.44 4.86 3.93
CA GLY A 20 20.14 3.44 3.84
C GLY A 20 20.15 2.88 2.41
N GLU A 21 19.35 1.84 2.20
CA GLU A 21 19.22 1.10 0.94
C GLU A 21 18.51 1.92 -0.15
N ASP A 22 18.72 1.55 -1.42
CA ASP A 22 18.01 2.14 -2.56
C ASP A 22 16.49 1.81 -2.49
N PRO A 23 15.62 2.81 -2.38
CA PRO A 23 14.17 2.59 -2.28
C PRO A 23 13.55 1.99 -3.55
N ILE A 24 14.12 2.22 -4.73
CA ILE A 24 13.62 1.66 -5.99
C ILE A 24 13.87 0.15 -6.01
N ALA A 25 15.07 -0.27 -5.61
CA ALA A 25 15.41 -1.69 -5.49
C ALA A 25 14.51 -2.40 -4.46
N MET A 26 14.25 -1.77 -3.31
CA MET A 26 13.36 -2.34 -2.28
C MET A 26 11.91 -2.41 -2.74
N ALA A 27 11.43 -1.45 -3.54
CA ALA A 27 10.09 -1.51 -4.13
C ALA A 27 9.95 -2.64 -5.16
N ALA A 28 10.97 -2.84 -6.01
CA ALA A 28 11.01 -3.98 -6.93
C ALA A 28 10.94 -5.31 -6.18
N PHE A 29 11.70 -5.43 -5.08
CA PHE A 29 11.66 -6.62 -4.23
C PHE A 29 10.28 -6.84 -3.59
N ALA A 30 9.63 -5.78 -3.08
CA ALA A 30 8.27 -5.87 -2.55
C ALA A 30 7.27 -6.40 -3.59
N LYS A 31 7.38 -5.93 -4.84
CA LYS A 31 6.54 -6.40 -5.96
C LYS A 31 6.73 -7.89 -6.23
N GLU A 32 7.97 -8.39 -6.19
CA GLU A 32 8.25 -9.83 -6.34
C GLU A 32 7.58 -10.67 -5.25
N GLN A 33 7.35 -10.11 -4.05
CA GLN A 33 6.62 -10.74 -2.95
C GLN A 33 5.09 -10.62 -3.05
N GLY A 34 4.58 -10.04 -4.15
CA GLY A 34 3.15 -9.80 -4.38
C GLY A 34 2.60 -8.63 -3.56
N ILE A 35 3.43 -7.61 -3.32
CA ILE A 35 3.06 -6.39 -2.59
C ILE A 35 3.20 -5.19 -3.55
N THR A 36 2.10 -4.49 -3.78
CA THR A 36 2.09 -3.28 -4.63
C THR A 36 2.56 -2.07 -3.81
N VAL A 37 3.55 -1.31 -4.29
CA VAL A 37 4.03 -0.09 -3.61
C VAL A 37 3.48 1.15 -4.30
N ASN A 38 2.64 1.89 -3.59
CA ASN A 38 2.08 3.17 -4.02
C ASN A 38 2.80 4.31 -3.32
N VAL A 39 2.97 5.44 -3.99
CA VAL A 39 3.74 6.58 -3.46
C VAL A 39 2.97 7.88 -3.62
N ILE A 40 2.87 8.64 -2.54
CA ILE A 40 2.28 9.98 -2.54
C ILE A 40 3.34 10.97 -2.09
N GLY A 41 3.77 11.81 -3.03
CA GLY A 41 4.67 12.93 -2.78
C GLY A 41 3.87 14.16 -2.32
N ILE A 42 4.24 14.78 -1.21
CA ILE A 42 3.61 16.02 -0.72
C ILE A 42 4.49 17.21 -1.07
N MET A 43 4.00 18.11 -1.91
CA MET A 43 4.67 19.35 -2.28
C MET A 43 4.32 20.51 -1.36
N GLU A 44 5.29 21.41 -1.20
CA GLU A 44 5.06 22.78 -0.73
C GLU A 44 4.86 23.72 -1.92
N GLU A 45 4.15 24.83 -1.68
CA GLU A 45 3.72 25.79 -2.71
C GLU A 45 4.88 26.45 -3.50
N ASN A 46 6.13 26.30 -3.06
CA ASN A 46 7.26 27.10 -3.56
C ASN A 46 8.48 26.30 -4.07
N ALA A 47 8.42 24.97 -4.19
CA ALA A 47 9.54 24.18 -4.69
C ALA A 47 9.08 23.01 -5.57
N ILE A 48 9.47 23.03 -6.84
CA ILE A 48 9.40 21.86 -7.72
C ILE A 48 10.76 21.17 -7.63
N ASP A 49 10.85 20.13 -6.82
CA ASP A 49 12.03 19.27 -6.78
C ASP A 49 11.88 18.14 -7.80
N GLN A 50 12.59 18.25 -8.93
CA GLN A 50 12.57 17.24 -9.99
C GLN A 50 13.18 15.91 -9.55
N GLU A 51 14.12 15.93 -8.59
CA GLU A 51 14.77 14.72 -8.11
C GLU A 51 13.80 13.93 -7.21
N ALA A 52 13.08 14.63 -6.34
CA ALA A 52 12.01 14.03 -5.52
C ALA A 52 10.90 13.41 -6.38
N MET A 53 10.49 14.09 -7.47
CA MET A 53 9.49 13.53 -8.37
C MET A 53 9.97 12.25 -9.09
N LYS A 54 11.22 12.22 -9.53
CA LYS A 54 11.81 11.03 -10.18
C LYS A 54 11.91 9.86 -9.21
N GLU A 55 12.28 10.10 -7.96
CA GLU A 55 12.34 9.04 -6.95
C GLU A 55 10.94 8.49 -6.66
N VAL A 56 9.96 9.36 -6.43
CA VAL A 56 8.54 8.99 -6.21
C VAL A 56 7.99 8.15 -7.37
N GLU A 57 8.22 8.58 -8.60
CA GLU A 57 7.81 7.84 -9.80
C GLU A 57 8.54 6.49 -9.90
N GLY A 58 9.86 6.49 -9.72
CA GLY A 58 10.71 5.31 -9.79
C GLY A 58 10.31 4.22 -8.80
N ILE A 59 10.05 4.60 -7.55
CA ILE A 59 9.60 3.67 -6.49
C ILE A 59 8.25 3.04 -6.88
N ALA A 60 7.26 3.84 -7.26
CA ALA A 60 5.94 3.31 -7.60
C ALA A 60 5.99 2.40 -8.84
N MET A 61 6.73 2.79 -9.88
CA MET A 61 6.88 1.98 -11.09
C MET A 61 7.56 0.64 -10.79
N ALA A 62 8.66 0.66 -10.04
CA ALA A 62 9.36 -0.56 -9.61
C ALA A 62 8.47 -1.45 -8.74
N GLY A 63 7.70 -0.84 -7.85
CA GLY A 63 6.71 -1.50 -6.98
C GLY A 63 5.41 -1.91 -7.66
N GLY A 64 5.23 -1.61 -8.95
CA GLY A 64 4.01 -1.95 -9.70
C GLY A 64 2.76 -1.21 -9.25
N GLY A 65 2.92 -0.08 -8.55
CA GLY A 65 1.82 0.73 -8.03
C GLY A 65 1.68 2.07 -8.75
N VAL A 66 0.97 2.98 -8.10
CA VAL A 66 0.67 4.33 -8.60
C VAL A 66 1.42 5.37 -7.79
N HIS A 67 1.98 6.37 -8.47
CA HIS A 67 2.47 7.58 -7.82
C HIS A 67 1.53 8.76 -8.07
N GLN A 68 1.46 9.69 -7.11
CA GLN A 68 0.86 11.01 -7.32
C GLN A 68 1.61 12.04 -6.48
N VAL A 69 1.82 13.22 -7.06
CA VAL A 69 2.40 14.36 -6.34
C VAL A 69 1.31 15.41 -6.12
N VAL A 70 1.12 15.86 -4.88
CA VAL A 70 0.01 16.73 -4.48
C VAL A 70 0.39 17.77 -3.45
N TYR A 71 -0.38 18.85 -3.42
CA TYR A 71 -0.38 19.76 -2.28
C TYR A 71 -1.09 19.11 -1.10
N ALA A 72 -0.67 19.49 0.11
CA ALA A 72 -1.28 18.96 1.35
C ALA A 72 -2.82 19.11 1.35
N SER A 73 -3.35 20.21 0.83
CA SER A 73 -4.80 20.47 0.73
C SER A 73 -5.59 19.42 -0.06
N GLN A 74 -4.95 18.68 -0.96
CA GLN A 74 -5.58 17.66 -1.83
C GLN A 74 -5.26 16.22 -1.39
N LEU A 75 -4.58 16.05 -0.24
CA LEU A 75 -4.03 14.76 0.17
C LEU A 75 -5.11 13.70 0.43
N SER A 76 -6.20 14.04 1.12
CA SER A 76 -7.26 13.06 1.46
C SER A 76 -7.88 12.39 0.23
N GLN A 77 -8.30 13.19 -0.75
CA GLN A 77 -8.87 12.68 -2.00
C GLN A 77 -7.85 11.84 -2.77
N THR A 78 -6.59 12.25 -2.74
CA THR A 78 -5.51 11.58 -3.47
C THR A 78 -5.17 10.23 -2.87
N VAL A 79 -5.06 10.15 -1.54
CA VAL A 79 -4.79 8.90 -0.82
C VAL A 79 -5.85 7.85 -1.17
N GLN A 80 -7.13 8.23 -1.16
CA GLN A 80 -8.22 7.34 -1.55
C GLN A 80 -8.13 6.92 -3.02
N MET A 81 -7.91 7.87 -3.91
CA MET A 81 -7.83 7.63 -5.36
C MET A 81 -6.66 6.69 -5.71
N VAL A 82 -5.46 6.95 -5.17
CA VAL A 82 -4.25 6.15 -5.41
C VAL A 82 -4.46 4.72 -4.94
N THR A 83 -4.98 4.54 -3.73
CA THR A 83 -5.22 3.20 -3.16
C THR A 83 -6.21 2.40 -3.99
N LYS A 84 -7.36 2.99 -4.35
CA LYS A 84 -8.38 2.33 -5.18
C LYS A 84 -7.87 2.05 -6.60
N LYS A 85 -7.18 3.00 -7.23
CA LYS A 85 -6.61 2.82 -8.57
C LYS A 85 -5.59 1.69 -8.60
N ALA A 86 -4.69 1.64 -7.62
CA ALA A 86 -3.71 0.56 -7.50
C ALA A 86 -4.38 -0.79 -7.27
N MET A 87 -5.48 -0.82 -6.50
CA MET A 87 -6.28 -2.03 -6.30
C MET A 87 -6.88 -2.53 -7.63
N THR A 88 -7.56 -1.66 -8.37
CA THR A 88 -8.12 -1.98 -9.69
C THR A 88 -7.03 -2.47 -10.65
N GLN A 89 -5.89 -1.78 -10.73
CA GLN A 89 -4.77 -2.20 -11.60
C GLN A 89 -4.20 -3.56 -11.21
N THR A 90 -4.07 -3.84 -9.91
CA THR A 90 -3.58 -5.14 -9.43
C THR A 90 -4.57 -6.26 -9.82
N LEU A 91 -5.87 -6.02 -9.66
CA LEU A 91 -6.91 -6.98 -10.04
C LEU A 91 -6.97 -7.20 -11.56
N GLN A 92 -6.89 -6.14 -12.35
CA GLN A 92 -6.78 -6.23 -13.82
C GLN A 92 -5.57 -7.09 -14.22
N GLY A 93 -4.43 -6.90 -13.56
CA GLY A 93 -3.22 -7.70 -13.79
C GLY A 93 -3.46 -9.19 -13.51
N VAL A 94 -4.08 -9.52 -12.38
CA VAL A 94 -4.42 -10.91 -12.02
C VAL A 94 -5.42 -11.52 -13.01
N VAL A 95 -6.50 -10.81 -13.32
CA VAL A 95 -7.53 -11.30 -14.25
C VAL A 95 -6.95 -11.48 -15.66
N ASN A 96 -6.11 -10.56 -16.14
CA ASN A 96 -5.45 -10.70 -17.44
C ASN A 96 -4.50 -11.92 -17.47
N GLN A 97 -3.81 -12.22 -16.37
CA GLN A 97 -2.98 -13.43 -16.26
C GLN A 97 -3.83 -14.71 -16.33
N GLU A 98 -4.96 -14.76 -15.64
CA GLU A 98 -5.90 -15.89 -15.69
C GLU A 98 -6.49 -16.07 -17.09
N LEU A 99 -6.87 -14.97 -17.76
CA LEU A 99 -7.36 -14.99 -19.14
C LEU A 99 -6.32 -15.57 -20.11
N LYS A 100 -5.04 -15.19 -19.99
CA LYS A 100 -3.95 -15.75 -20.80
C LYS A 100 -3.75 -17.25 -20.59
N GLN A 101 -3.96 -17.75 -19.37
CA GLN A 101 -3.88 -19.18 -19.08
C GLN A 101 -5.02 -19.96 -19.76
N ILE A 102 -6.22 -19.39 -19.82
CA ILE A 102 -7.41 -20.02 -20.40
C ILE A 102 -7.44 -19.89 -21.93
N LEU A 103 -7.16 -18.70 -22.46
CA LEU A 103 -7.34 -18.35 -23.88
C LEU A 103 -6.04 -18.46 -24.71
N GLY A 104 -4.90 -18.67 -24.05
CA GLY A 104 -3.59 -18.74 -24.67
C GLY A 104 -2.78 -17.45 -24.55
N LYS A 105 -1.45 -17.57 -24.62
CA LYS A 105 -0.47 -16.51 -24.29
C LYS A 105 -0.54 -15.22 -25.14
N ASN A 106 -1.33 -15.22 -26.21
CA ASN A 106 -1.37 -14.14 -27.20
C ASN A 106 -2.68 -13.35 -27.17
N VAL A 107 -3.52 -13.52 -26.14
CA VAL A 107 -4.74 -12.72 -25.98
C VAL A 107 -4.53 -11.76 -24.82
N GLU A 108 -4.38 -10.49 -25.13
CA GLU A 108 -4.43 -9.42 -24.13
C GLU A 108 -5.87 -8.94 -23.93
N MET A 109 -6.14 -8.37 -22.76
CA MET A 109 -7.45 -7.79 -22.48
C MET A 109 -7.83 -6.72 -23.52
N GLU A 110 -6.87 -5.95 -24.00
CA GLU A 110 -7.06 -4.90 -25.02
C GLU A 110 -7.49 -5.45 -26.39
N GLU A 111 -7.23 -6.74 -26.65
CA GLU A 111 -7.58 -7.42 -27.90
C GLU A 111 -8.97 -8.07 -27.86
N LEU A 112 -9.62 -8.09 -26.69
CA LEU A 112 -10.99 -8.57 -26.53
C LEU A 112 -11.99 -7.60 -27.18
N SER A 113 -13.11 -8.14 -27.67
CA SER A 113 -14.21 -7.31 -28.17
C SER A 113 -14.74 -6.38 -27.06
N PRO A 114 -15.33 -5.22 -27.40
CA PRO A 114 -15.87 -4.29 -26.41
C PRO A 114 -16.81 -4.95 -25.39
N GLU A 115 -17.65 -5.88 -25.84
CA GLU A 115 -18.60 -6.61 -24.99
C GLU A 115 -17.87 -7.47 -23.95
N LYS A 116 -16.88 -8.27 -24.39
CA LYS A 116 -16.08 -9.12 -23.49
C LYS A 116 -15.20 -8.31 -22.56
N ARG A 117 -14.65 -7.18 -23.01
CA ARG A 117 -13.94 -6.26 -22.11
C ARG A 117 -14.86 -5.73 -21.02
N GLY A 118 -16.12 -5.42 -21.35
CA GLY A 118 -17.13 -5.03 -20.38
C GLY A 118 -17.35 -6.09 -19.30
N GLU A 119 -17.54 -7.36 -19.71
CA GLU A 119 -17.70 -8.48 -18.77
C GLU A 119 -16.48 -8.64 -17.84
N VAL A 120 -15.27 -8.50 -18.37
CA VAL A 120 -14.04 -8.59 -17.56
C VAL A 120 -13.94 -7.43 -16.57
N MET A 121 -14.36 -6.22 -16.96
CA MET A 121 -14.37 -5.06 -16.06
C MET A 121 -15.40 -5.21 -14.93
N GLU A 122 -16.56 -5.79 -15.21
CA GLU A 122 -17.56 -6.09 -14.18
C GLU A 122 -17.00 -7.05 -13.12
N VAL A 123 -16.27 -8.09 -13.55
CA VAL A 123 -15.59 -9.02 -12.63
C VAL A 123 -14.51 -8.30 -11.81
N VAL A 124 -13.72 -7.43 -12.44
CA VAL A 124 -12.69 -6.64 -11.74
C VAL A 124 -13.33 -5.72 -10.69
N ASP A 125 -14.44 -5.08 -11.00
CA ASP A 125 -15.16 -4.19 -10.09
C ASP A 125 -15.76 -4.98 -8.90
N GLU A 126 -16.36 -6.15 -9.15
CA GLU A 126 -16.87 -7.03 -8.10
C GLU A 126 -15.75 -7.53 -7.17
N LEU A 127 -14.61 -7.94 -7.75
CA LEU A 127 -13.43 -8.30 -6.97
C LEU A 127 -12.91 -7.09 -6.18
N GLY A 128 -12.95 -5.90 -6.79
CA GLY A 128 -12.60 -4.63 -6.17
C GLY A 128 -13.40 -4.34 -4.91
N GLU A 129 -14.67 -4.75 -4.83
CA GLU A 129 -15.51 -4.57 -3.65
C GLU A 129 -15.39 -5.70 -2.62
N THR A 130 -15.08 -6.93 -3.04
CA THR A 130 -15.20 -8.14 -2.21
C THR A 130 -13.88 -8.71 -1.71
N VAL A 131 -12.75 -8.38 -2.34
CA VAL A 131 -11.42 -8.91 -1.98
C VAL A 131 -10.92 -8.35 -0.66
N HIS A 132 -10.22 -9.18 0.11
CA HIS A 132 -9.57 -8.74 1.33
C HIS A 132 -8.37 -7.84 1.00
N LEU A 133 -8.26 -6.71 1.68
CA LEU A 133 -7.21 -5.72 1.44
C LEU A 133 -6.35 -5.54 2.70
N GLN A 134 -5.04 -5.58 2.53
CA GLN A 134 -4.07 -5.29 3.58
C GLN A 134 -3.23 -4.10 3.14
N VAL A 135 -3.29 -3.00 3.89
CA VAL A 135 -2.56 -1.77 3.59
C VAL A 135 -1.57 -1.48 4.71
N LEU A 136 -0.28 -1.42 4.38
CA LEU A 136 0.74 -0.91 5.29
C LEU A 136 1.10 0.51 4.88
N VAL A 137 0.83 1.47 5.77
CA VAL A 137 1.12 2.88 5.54
C VAL A 137 2.53 3.19 6.06
N LEU A 138 3.38 3.72 5.19
CA LEU A 138 4.69 4.26 5.55
C LEU A 138 4.57 5.79 5.55
N VAL A 139 4.74 6.41 6.72
CA VAL A 139 4.68 7.86 6.88
C VAL A 139 6.08 8.41 7.14
N ASP A 140 6.52 9.29 6.26
CA ASP A 140 7.72 10.08 6.48
C ASP A 140 7.51 11.06 7.64
N THR A 141 8.44 11.04 8.59
CA THR A 141 8.51 11.94 9.74
C THR A 141 9.82 12.71 9.75
N SER A 142 10.39 13.00 8.59
CA SER A 142 11.48 13.96 8.42
C SER A 142 11.08 15.35 8.90
N ALA A 143 12.05 16.24 9.11
CA ALA A 143 11.82 17.58 9.64
C ALA A 143 10.84 18.40 8.78
N SER A 144 10.88 18.25 7.45
CA SER A 144 9.98 18.92 6.50
C SER A 144 8.54 18.42 6.58
N MET A 145 8.30 17.22 7.10
CA MET A 145 6.96 16.66 7.26
C MET A 145 6.19 17.23 8.43
N ALA A 146 6.86 17.85 9.42
CA ALA A 146 6.21 18.39 10.63
C ALA A 146 4.91 19.18 10.38
N PRO A 147 4.87 20.16 9.46
CA PRO A 147 3.63 20.89 9.16
C PRO A 147 2.58 20.08 8.38
N LYS A 148 2.98 18.99 7.70
CA LYS A 148 2.14 18.17 6.81
C LYS A 148 1.44 17.02 7.56
N LEU A 149 2.03 16.56 8.66
CA LEU A 149 1.52 15.42 9.45
C LEU A 149 0.05 15.54 9.89
N PRO A 150 -0.47 16.70 10.32
CA PRO A 150 -1.90 16.82 10.64
C PRO A 150 -2.80 16.48 9.45
N THR A 151 -2.43 16.90 8.24
CA THR A 151 -3.18 16.62 7.03
C THR A 151 -3.05 15.17 6.58
N VAL A 152 -1.87 14.57 6.75
CA VAL A 152 -1.66 13.12 6.54
C VAL A 152 -2.59 12.32 7.45
N LYS A 153 -2.68 12.68 8.73
CA LYS A 153 -3.57 12.02 9.69
C LYS A 153 -5.03 12.06 9.24
N GLU A 154 -5.55 13.23 8.86
CA GLU A 154 -6.93 13.34 8.37
C GLU A 154 -7.16 12.51 7.09
N ALA A 155 -6.21 12.56 6.14
CA ALA A 155 -6.28 11.77 4.91
C ALA A 155 -6.33 10.26 5.16
N LEU A 156 -5.59 9.76 6.16
CA LEU A 156 -5.60 8.36 6.55
C LEU A 156 -6.90 7.95 7.25
N ILE A 157 -7.47 8.81 8.09
CA ILE A 157 -8.79 8.58 8.70
C ILE A 157 -9.85 8.44 7.60
N ASP A 158 -9.88 9.38 6.65
CA ASP A 158 -10.82 9.35 5.53
C ASP A 158 -10.63 8.10 4.64
N LEU A 159 -9.37 7.70 4.39
CA LEU A 159 -9.07 6.45 3.69
C LEU A 159 -9.69 5.24 4.39
N SER A 160 -9.55 5.15 5.72
CA SER A 160 -10.09 4.03 6.49
C SER A 160 -11.60 3.94 6.39
N ILE A 161 -12.29 5.09 6.43
CA ILE A 161 -13.74 5.17 6.27
C ILE A 161 -14.12 4.71 4.86
N SER A 162 -13.43 5.21 3.83
CA SER A 162 -13.72 4.84 2.44
C SER A 162 -13.43 3.36 2.14
N LEU A 163 -12.46 2.73 2.79
CA LEU A 163 -12.17 1.32 2.55
C LEU A 163 -13.13 0.44 3.34
N ASN A 164 -13.51 0.83 4.56
CA ASN A 164 -14.47 0.10 5.39
C ASN A 164 -15.90 0.12 4.84
N SER A 165 -16.21 0.95 3.84
CA SER A 165 -17.48 0.85 3.10
C SER A 165 -17.54 -0.32 2.11
N ARG A 166 -16.39 -0.93 1.76
CA ARG A 166 -16.31 -2.11 0.90
C ARG A 166 -16.81 -3.35 1.64
N ALA A 167 -17.30 -4.34 0.90
CA ALA A 167 -17.73 -5.62 1.48
C ALA A 167 -16.55 -6.50 1.93
N GLY A 168 -15.40 -6.37 1.27
CA GLY A 168 -14.15 -7.05 1.64
C GLY A 168 -13.57 -6.50 2.94
N GLN A 169 -13.00 -7.38 3.77
CA GLN A 169 -12.33 -6.94 5.01
C GLN A 169 -11.04 -6.18 4.68
N ASN A 170 -10.79 -5.11 5.43
CA ASN A 170 -9.56 -4.34 5.36
C ASN A 170 -8.76 -4.50 6.65
N GLU A 171 -7.45 -4.59 6.53
CA GLU A 171 -6.52 -4.47 7.65
C GLU A 171 -5.45 -3.45 7.33
N PHE A 172 -5.04 -2.74 8.37
CA PHE A 172 -4.10 -1.66 8.28
C PHE A 172 -2.97 -1.82 9.28
N ALA A 173 -1.75 -1.55 8.84
CA ALA A 173 -0.60 -1.33 9.71
C ALA A 173 0.01 0.03 9.37
N MET A 174 0.74 0.62 10.30
CA MET A 174 1.44 1.89 10.05
C MET A 174 2.83 1.85 10.65
N CYS A 175 3.82 2.19 9.82
CA CYS A 175 5.16 2.51 10.26
C CYS A 175 5.47 3.98 9.99
N ILE A 176 6.33 4.55 10.81
CA ILE A 176 6.95 5.85 10.58
C ILE A 176 8.44 5.68 10.28
N PHE A 177 9.00 6.63 9.54
CA PHE A 177 10.43 6.70 9.30
C PHE A 177 10.87 8.16 9.18
N PRO A 178 11.92 8.61 9.89
CA PRO A 178 12.72 7.84 10.82
C PRO A 178 11.98 7.55 12.14
N GLY A 179 12.27 6.40 12.74
CA GLY A 179 11.82 6.06 14.09
C GLY A 179 12.65 6.75 15.18
N LYS A 180 12.23 6.66 16.45
CA LYS A 180 12.93 7.31 17.57
C LYS A 180 14.33 6.76 17.87
N SER A 181 14.53 5.47 17.64
CA SER A 181 15.78 4.77 17.98
C SER A 181 16.23 3.78 16.91
N GLN A 182 15.51 3.74 15.79
CA GLN A 182 15.72 2.83 14.66
C GLN A 182 15.26 3.50 13.38
N GLU A 183 15.68 3.01 12.22
CA GLU A 183 15.35 3.61 10.93
C GLU A 183 13.84 3.65 10.66
N VAL A 184 13.08 2.66 11.16
CA VAL A 184 11.65 2.50 10.90
C VAL A 184 10.95 2.02 12.15
N GLU A 185 9.87 2.66 12.59
CA GLU A 185 9.13 2.30 13.81
C GLU A 185 7.69 1.87 13.47
N LEU A 186 7.29 0.65 13.86
CA LEU A 186 5.91 0.20 13.77
C LEU A 186 5.08 0.87 14.87
N VAL A 187 4.18 1.76 14.49
CA VAL A 187 3.37 2.55 15.42
C VAL A 187 1.92 2.06 15.51
N LEU A 188 1.47 1.28 14.51
CA LEU A 188 0.18 0.60 14.52
C LEU A 188 0.34 -0.81 13.95
N ASN A 189 0.02 -1.83 14.75
CA ASN A 189 -0.02 -3.21 14.28
C ASN A 189 -1.31 -3.47 13.49
N TRP A 190 -1.33 -4.53 12.69
CA TRP A 190 -2.45 -4.93 11.83
C TRP A 190 -3.79 -4.88 12.58
N THR A 191 -4.68 -4.02 12.09
CA THR A 191 -6.00 -3.77 12.69
C THR A 191 -7.01 -3.39 11.60
N PRO A 192 -8.29 -3.76 11.72
CA PRO A 192 -9.35 -3.25 10.83
C PRO A 192 -9.73 -1.78 11.10
N LYS A 193 -9.20 -1.17 12.18
CA LYS A 193 -9.60 0.16 12.63
C LYS A 193 -8.40 1.13 12.65
N LEU A 194 -8.42 2.10 11.74
CA LEU A 194 -7.45 3.19 11.68
C LEU A 194 -7.84 4.39 12.57
N GLU A 195 -8.99 4.36 13.23
CA GLU A 195 -9.53 5.50 14.01
C GLU A 195 -8.65 5.89 15.23
N SER A 196 -7.74 5.01 15.66
CA SER A 196 -6.83 5.27 16.79
C SER A 196 -5.59 6.11 16.44
N LEU A 197 -5.47 6.57 15.18
CA LEU A 197 -4.31 7.35 14.70
C LEU A 197 -4.08 8.68 15.44
N SER A 198 -5.13 9.32 15.98
CA SER A 198 -5.00 10.62 16.65
C SER A 198 -4.01 10.63 17.81
N ALA A 199 -3.97 9.56 18.61
CA ALA A 199 -3.02 9.43 19.72
C ALA A 199 -1.60 9.07 19.27
N LEU A 200 -1.45 8.48 18.08
CA LEU A 200 -0.18 8.10 17.49
C LEU A 200 0.53 9.31 16.89
N PHE A 201 -0.19 10.12 16.11
CA PHE A 201 0.34 11.33 15.48
C PHE A 201 0.82 12.38 16.50
N ALA A 202 0.16 12.49 17.65
CA ALA A 202 0.57 13.38 18.73
C ALA A 202 1.94 13.02 19.37
N LYS A 203 2.42 11.80 19.16
CA LYS A 203 3.68 11.28 19.74
C LYS A 203 4.82 11.18 18.72
N LEU A 204 4.56 11.58 17.48
CA LEU A 204 5.55 11.58 16.41
C LEU A 204 6.57 12.68 16.67
N SER A 205 7.83 12.30 16.72
CA SER A 205 8.97 13.21 16.73
C SER A 205 9.52 13.26 15.32
N THR A 206 9.79 14.45 14.80
CA THR A 206 10.42 14.57 13.49
C THR A 206 11.93 14.43 13.59
N GLY A 207 12.54 13.80 12.58
CA GLY A 207 13.98 13.52 12.50
C GLY A 207 14.66 14.18 11.30
N GLY A 208 15.98 14.14 11.25
CA GLY A 208 16.77 14.79 10.19
C GLY A 208 17.14 13.90 8.98
N ILE A 209 16.77 12.62 8.98
CA ILE A 209 17.08 11.66 7.91
C ILE A 209 15.81 11.06 7.33
N THR A 210 15.88 10.52 6.10
CA THR A 210 14.75 9.92 5.37
C THR A 210 15.13 8.52 4.83
N PRO A 211 15.07 7.47 5.67
CA PRO A 211 15.47 6.12 5.29
C PRO A 211 14.35 5.36 4.56
N THR A 212 13.99 5.82 3.35
CA THR A 212 12.89 5.29 2.54
C THR A 212 13.09 3.82 2.14
N GLY A 213 14.29 3.43 1.70
CA GLY A 213 14.58 2.03 1.36
C GLY A 213 14.38 1.07 2.54
N PRO A 214 15.00 1.34 3.71
CA PRO A 214 14.73 0.58 4.93
C PRO A 214 13.25 0.51 5.32
N ALA A 215 12.48 1.59 5.09
CA ALA A 215 11.04 1.61 5.36
C ALA A 215 10.26 0.62 4.47
N ILE A 216 10.57 0.57 3.17
CA ILE A 216 9.93 -0.37 2.23
C ILE A 216 10.33 -1.82 2.56
N ARG A 217 11.59 -2.05 2.96
CA ARG A 217 12.05 -3.36 3.41
C ARG A 217 11.30 -3.82 4.66
N GLU A 218 11.18 -2.97 5.68
CA GLU A 218 10.43 -3.28 6.89
C GLU A 218 8.95 -3.57 6.57
N ALA A 219 8.34 -2.80 5.67
CA ALA A 219 6.97 -3.07 5.22
C ALA A 219 6.82 -4.48 4.65
N THR A 220 7.75 -4.89 3.79
CA THR A 220 7.79 -6.24 3.22
C THR A 220 7.86 -7.32 4.31
N GLN A 221 8.73 -7.13 5.31
CA GLN A 221 8.84 -8.05 6.45
C GLN A 221 7.55 -8.12 7.30
N GLN A 222 6.83 -7.01 7.46
CA GLN A 222 5.55 -7.01 8.19
C GLN A 222 4.48 -7.86 7.47
N PHE A 223 4.45 -7.82 6.14
CA PHE A 223 3.57 -8.69 5.33
C PHE A 223 3.93 -10.16 5.47
N GLU A 224 5.22 -10.51 5.50
CA GLU A 224 5.67 -11.88 5.75
C GLU A 224 5.25 -12.39 7.13
N ARG A 225 5.36 -11.55 8.18
CA ARG A 225 4.98 -11.89 9.55
C ARG A 225 3.47 -12.16 9.70
N ILE A 226 2.60 -11.37 9.06
CA ILE A 226 1.16 -11.64 9.11
C ILE A 226 0.78 -12.89 8.29
N ARG A 227 1.45 -13.13 7.15
CA ARG A 227 1.25 -14.35 6.35
C ARG A 227 1.64 -15.60 7.13
N SER A 228 2.78 -15.59 7.83
CA SER A 228 3.25 -16.74 8.61
C SER A 228 2.34 -17.02 9.82
N ARG A 229 1.91 -15.99 10.55
CA ARG A 229 0.92 -16.10 11.64
C ARG A 229 -0.38 -16.75 11.21
N ARG A 230 -0.91 -16.35 10.05
CA ARG A 230 -2.14 -16.93 9.49
C ARG A 230 -1.97 -18.37 9.06
N SER A 231 -0.84 -18.71 8.45
CA SER A 231 -0.54 -20.09 8.09
C SER A 231 -0.51 -21.00 9.31
N MET A 232 0.11 -20.55 10.41
CA MET A 232 0.15 -21.33 11.66
C MET A 232 -1.25 -21.53 12.26
N LEU A 233 -2.07 -20.47 12.31
CA LEU A 233 -3.44 -20.57 12.82
C LEU A 233 -4.33 -21.51 11.96
N ALA A 234 -4.20 -21.44 10.63
CA ALA A 234 -4.93 -22.31 9.72
C ALA A 234 -4.48 -23.79 9.79
N ASP A 235 -3.23 -24.04 10.16
CA ASP A 235 -2.72 -25.40 10.40
C ASP A 235 -3.21 -25.95 11.74
N ASP A 236 -3.29 -25.12 12.77
CA ASP A 236 -3.86 -25.50 14.07
C ASP A 236 -5.37 -25.82 13.93
N GLU A 237 -6.16 -24.99 13.25
CA GLU A 237 -7.59 -25.26 13.00
C GLU A 237 -7.81 -26.58 12.23
N ARG A 238 -6.94 -26.89 11.26
CA ARG A 238 -6.99 -28.15 10.53
C ARG A 238 -6.68 -29.34 11.42
N ARG A 239 -5.65 -29.23 12.28
CA ARG A 239 -5.33 -30.28 13.26
C ARG A 239 -6.46 -30.48 14.28
N PHE A 240 -7.03 -29.41 14.83
CA PHE A 240 -8.15 -29.53 15.77
C PHE A 240 -9.39 -30.19 15.16
N ASN A 241 -9.67 -29.95 13.87
CA ASN A 241 -10.75 -30.65 13.17
C ASN A 241 -10.45 -32.12 12.84
N GLU A 242 -9.19 -32.48 12.59
CA GLU A 242 -8.78 -33.88 12.35
C GLU A 242 -8.76 -34.75 13.62
N PHE A 243 -8.48 -34.16 14.78
CA PHE A 243 -8.51 -34.86 16.08
C PHE A 243 -9.86 -34.77 16.81
N GLY A 244 -10.85 -34.09 16.21
CA GLY A 244 -12.19 -33.87 16.76
C GLY A 244 -13.28 -34.82 16.24
N MET A 245 -12.91 -35.87 15.47
CA MET A 245 -13.81 -36.98 15.11
C MET A 245 -13.57 -38.22 15.97
#